data_AF-A0A2H9RLW1-F1
#
_entry.id   AF-A0A2H9RLW1-F1
#
_cell.length_a   1.000
_cell.length_b   1.000
_cell.length_c   1.000
_cell.angle_alpha   90.00
_cell.angle_beta   90.00
_cell.angle_gamma   90.00
#
_symmetry.space_group_name_H-M   'P 1'
#
loop_
_entity.id
_entity.type
_entity.pdbx_description
1 polymer ?
#
loop_
_entity_poly.entity_id
_entity_poly.type
_entity_poly.pdbx_seq_one_letter_code
_entity_poly.pdbx_strand_id
1 'polypeptide(L)'
;MDRKGLSGIITVVLFVLLILVAIGIIWAFLNPFITEGTSGVGAIGNCLQVRLEAANCVDNTGSYSLTVRRGADDVTLSDVKLIFYDAQDNTEVKDILGDSIDTQIPDALGSRTYSNIILASLQSASKVGVSAVIISNDEEHTCEQVSELVDCE
;
A
#
# COMPACT_ATOMS: atom_id res chain seq x y z
N MET A 1 -13.45 72.96 13.53
CA MET A 1 -12.73 71.87 14.24
C MET A 1 -13.46 70.56 13.98
N ASP A 2 -12.68 69.52 13.67
CA ASP A 2 -12.97 68.07 13.76
C ASP A 2 -13.97 67.40 12.80
N ARG A 3 -13.44 66.89 11.67
CA ARG A 3 -13.95 65.70 10.95
C ARG A 3 -12.82 64.74 10.52
N LYS A 4 -11.81 64.53 11.38
CA LYS A 4 -10.68 63.61 11.10
C LYS A 4 -10.84 62.19 11.66
N GLY A 5 -11.96 61.87 12.32
CA GLY A 5 -12.16 60.57 12.99
C GLY A 5 -12.68 59.42 12.12
N LEU A 6 -13.30 59.70 10.96
CA LEU A 6 -13.95 58.66 10.13
C LEU A 6 -12.98 57.88 9.22
N SER A 7 -11.83 58.46 8.87
CA SER A 7 -10.89 57.82 7.92
C SER A 7 -10.09 56.67 8.53
N GLY A 8 -9.91 56.64 9.86
CA GLY A 8 -9.13 55.60 10.52
C GLY A 8 -9.87 54.26 10.62
N ILE A 9 -11.20 54.29 10.72
CA ILE A 9 -11.99 53.06 10.84
C ILE A 9 -12.07 52.34 9.50
N ILE A 10 -12.16 53.10 8.41
CA ILE A 10 -12.24 52.56 7.05
C ILE A 10 -10.94 51.83 6.69
N THR A 11 -9.78 52.41 7.03
CA THR A 11 -8.49 51.76 6.78
C THR A 11 -8.31 50.49 7.59
N VAL A 12 -8.73 50.46 8.85
CA VAL A 12 -8.68 49.24 9.69
C VAL A 12 -9.56 48.14 9.11
N VAL A 13 -10.80 48.45 8.72
CA VAL A 13 -11.71 47.47 8.11
C VAL A 13 -11.15 46.93 6.80
N LEU A 14 -10.56 47.80 5.96
CA LEU A 14 -9.94 47.40 4.71
C LEU A 14 -8.72 46.49 4.93
N PHE A 15 -7.93 46.76 5.98
CA PHE A 15 -6.81 45.92 6.38
C PHE A 15 -7.25 44.53 6.84
N VAL A 16 -8.30 44.46 7.67
CA VAL A 16 -8.86 43.18 8.15
C VAL A 16 -9.39 42.35 6.98
N LEU A 17 -10.10 42.97 6.03
CA LEU A 17 -10.60 42.28 4.83
C LEU A 17 -9.45 41.73 3.98
N LEU A 18 -8.36 42.48 3.80
CA LEU A 18 -7.19 42.02 3.07
C LEU A 18 -6.51 40.81 3.74
N ILE A 19 -6.41 40.82 5.06
CA ILE A 19 -5.81 39.72 5.82
C ILE A 19 -6.64 38.44 5.68
N LEU A 20 -7.98 38.54 5.75
CA LEU A 20 -8.86 37.39 5.59
C LEU A 20 -8.74 36.76 4.18
N VAL A 21 -8.61 37.59 3.15
CA VAL A 21 -8.37 37.10 1.78
C VAL A 21 -7.01 36.40 1.69
N ALA A 22 -5.95 36.97 2.26
CA ALA A 22 -4.63 36.37 2.26
C ALA A 22 -4.63 35.00 2.96
N ILE A 23 -5.29 34.88 4.12
CA ILE A 23 -5.44 33.61 4.84
C ILE A 23 -6.21 32.59 3.98
N GLY A 24 -7.28 33.02 3.31
CA GLY A 24 -8.07 32.16 2.42
C GLY A 24 -7.24 31.58 1.26
N ILE A 25 -6.38 32.39 0.66
CA ILE A 25 -5.48 31.93 -0.41
C ILE A 25 -4.48 30.90 0.13
N ILE A 26 -3.88 31.16 1.29
CA ILE A 26 -2.93 30.23 1.93
C ILE A 26 -3.59 28.86 2.16
N TRP A 27 -4.80 28.82 2.72
CA TRP A 27 -5.54 27.57 2.92
C TRP A 27 -5.87 26.84 1.62
N ALA A 28 -6.22 27.57 0.55
CA ALA A 28 -6.51 26.96 -0.74
C ALA A 28 -5.31 26.19 -1.33
N PHE A 29 -4.09 26.68 -1.10
CA PHE A 29 -2.86 26.02 -1.55
C PHE A 29 -2.38 24.91 -0.62
N LEU A 30 -2.58 25.03 0.70
CA LEU A 30 -2.12 24.02 1.67
C LEU A 30 -3.06 22.81 1.79
N ASN A 31 -4.37 23.01 1.56
CA ASN A 31 -5.37 21.95 1.68
C ASN A 31 -5.04 20.70 0.85
N PRO A 32 -4.72 20.79 -0.47
CA PRO A 32 -4.41 19.59 -1.26
C PRO A 32 -3.21 18.80 -0.71
N PHE A 33 -2.14 19.48 -0.29
CA PHE A 33 -0.95 18.82 0.26
C PHE A 33 -1.21 18.11 1.60
N ILE A 34 -2.11 18.64 2.44
CA ILE A 34 -2.48 18.02 3.70
C ILE A 34 -3.34 16.77 3.45
N THR A 35 -4.32 16.85 2.55
CA THR A 35 -5.17 15.70 2.23
C THR A 35 -4.38 14.57 1.57
N GLU A 36 -3.50 14.87 0.62
CA GLU A 36 -2.63 13.86 -0.02
C GLU A 36 -1.67 13.21 0.98
N GLY A 37 -1.13 13.98 1.93
CA GLY A 37 -0.26 13.45 2.99
C GLY A 37 -0.97 12.52 3.97
N THR A 38 -2.29 12.66 4.15
CA THR A 38 -3.07 11.82 5.09
C THR A 38 -3.54 10.49 4.49
N SER A 39 -3.68 10.40 3.16
CA SER A 39 -4.13 9.18 2.48
C SER A 39 -3.16 8.01 2.64
N GLY A 40 -1.85 8.28 2.69
CA GLY A 40 -0.83 7.25 2.89
C GLY A 40 -0.73 6.71 4.32
N VAL A 41 -1.15 7.48 5.34
CA VAL A 41 -0.97 7.10 6.75
C VAL A 41 -1.88 5.94 7.13
N GLY A 42 -3.11 5.90 6.61
CA GLY A 42 -4.04 4.79 6.82
C GLY A 42 -3.54 3.48 6.19
N ALA A 43 -3.03 3.55 4.96
CA ALA A 43 -2.49 2.39 4.24
C ALA A 43 -1.24 1.81 4.94
N ILE A 44 -0.32 2.67 5.40
CA ILE A 44 0.88 2.23 6.13
C ILE A 44 0.49 1.51 7.43
N GLY A 45 -0.47 2.05 8.19
CA GLY A 45 -0.95 1.43 9.43
C GLY A 45 -1.55 0.04 9.20
N ASN A 46 -2.34 -0.11 8.14
CA ASN A 46 -2.94 -1.39 7.77
C ASN A 46 -1.89 -2.40 7.28
N CYS A 47 -0.90 -1.96 6.49
CA CYS A 47 0.20 -2.80 6.03
C CYS A 47 1.04 -3.36 7.18
N LEU A 48 1.26 -2.59 8.25
CA LEU A 48 1.97 -3.08 9.45
C LEU A 48 1.15 -4.09 10.27
N GLN A 49 -0.18 -4.07 10.15
CA GLN A 49 -1.06 -4.99 10.87
C GLN A 49 -1.24 -6.32 10.14
N VAL A 50 -1.20 -6.32 8.81
CA VAL A 50 -1.27 -7.54 8.01
C VAL A 50 -0.07 -8.43 8.32
N ARG A 51 -0.37 -9.70 8.63
CA ARG A 51 0.66 -10.72 8.82
C ARG A 51 0.49 -11.79 7.76
N LEU A 52 1.27 -11.67 6.69
CA LEU A 52 1.40 -12.71 5.67
C LEU A 52 2.79 -13.33 5.73
N GLU A 53 2.82 -14.64 5.59
CA GLU A 53 4.05 -15.43 5.64
C GLU A 53 4.01 -16.46 4.50
N ALA A 54 5.09 -16.55 3.73
CA ALA A 54 5.37 -17.77 2.99
C ALA A 54 5.66 -18.88 4.01
N ALA A 55 4.92 -19.99 3.95
CA ALA A 55 5.10 -21.13 4.85
C ALA A 55 5.95 -22.24 4.21
N ASN A 56 5.84 -22.42 2.89
CA ASN A 56 6.59 -23.43 2.16
C ASN A 56 6.63 -23.13 0.66
N CYS A 57 7.75 -23.41 -0.01
CA CYS A 57 7.89 -23.30 -1.45
C CYS A 57 8.50 -24.60 -2.01
N VAL A 58 7.83 -25.21 -2.99
CA VAL A 58 8.29 -26.45 -3.64
C VAL A 58 8.47 -26.22 -5.14
N ASP A 59 9.63 -26.56 -5.68
CA ASP A 59 9.92 -26.57 -7.12
C ASP A 59 9.52 -27.93 -7.73
N ASN A 60 8.49 -27.91 -8.56
CA ASN A 60 8.01 -29.06 -9.32
C ASN A 60 8.40 -28.94 -10.78
N THR A 61 9.71 -29.01 -11.05
CA THR A 61 10.33 -29.15 -12.39
C THR A 61 9.66 -28.27 -13.45
N GLY A 62 9.75 -26.95 -13.27
CA GLY A 62 9.17 -25.95 -14.17
C GLY A 62 7.87 -25.32 -13.69
N SER A 63 7.44 -25.61 -12.46
CA SER A 63 6.36 -24.91 -11.78
C SER A 63 6.57 -24.89 -10.28
N TYR A 64 6.06 -23.88 -9.60
CA TYR A 64 6.19 -23.73 -8.14
C TYR A 64 4.87 -24.03 -7.45
N SER A 65 4.97 -24.62 -6.25
CA SER A 65 3.87 -24.74 -5.31
C SER A 65 4.21 -23.99 -4.03
N LEU A 66 3.48 -22.93 -3.74
CA LEU A 66 3.70 -22.04 -2.59
C LEU A 66 2.54 -22.14 -1.62
N THR A 67 2.84 -22.33 -0.34
CA THR A 67 1.85 -22.20 0.73
C THR A 67 2.01 -20.84 1.39
N VAL A 68 0.96 -20.03 1.36
CA VAL A 68 0.88 -18.74 2.05
C VAL A 68 -0.01 -18.89 3.27
N ARG A 69 0.49 -18.42 4.42
CA ARG A 69 -0.26 -18.36 5.67
C ARG A 69 -0.56 -16.93 6.04
N ARG A 70 -1.74 -16.71 6.60
CA ARG A 70 -2.16 -15.43 7.13
C ARG A 70 -2.41 -15.52 8.63
N GLY A 71 -1.90 -14.53 9.36
CA GLY A 71 -2.10 -14.39 10.80
C GLY A 71 -3.50 -13.89 11.16
N ALA A 72 -3.71 -13.63 12.46
CA ALA A 72 -4.87 -12.88 12.90
C ALA A 72 -4.65 -11.40 12.61
N ASP A 73 -5.48 -10.84 11.74
CA ASP A 73 -5.57 -9.41 11.47
C ASP A 73 -7.00 -9.08 11.01
N ASP A 74 -7.42 -7.83 11.19
CA ASP A 74 -8.75 -7.34 10.82
C ASP A 74 -8.73 -6.56 9.48
N VAL A 75 -7.67 -6.71 8.69
CA VAL A 75 -7.46 -5.93 7.47
C VAL A 75 -8.13 -6.62 6.29
N THR A 76 -8.76 -5.88 5.38
CA THR A 76 -9.26 -6.47 4.14
C THR A 76 -8.15 -6.48 3.09
N LEU A 77 -7.79 -7.67 2.62
CA LEU A 77 -6.85 -7.85 1.52
C LEU A 77 -7.60 -7.76 0.18
N SER A 78 -7.06 -6.99 -0.77
CA SER A 78 -7.49 -7.02 -2.17
C SER A 78 -6.88 -8.21 -2.89
N ASP A 79 -5.56 -8.38 -2.73
CA ASP A 79 -4.77 -9.39 -3.43
C ASP A 79 -3.52 -9.71 -2.59
N VAL A 80 -2.77 -10.71 -3.03
CA VAL A 80 -1.49 -11.11 -2.45
C VAL A 80 -0.48 -11.22 -3.59
N LYS A 81 0.66 -10.55 -3.43
CA LYS A 81 1.77 -10.63 -4.38
C LYS A 81 2.79 -11.65 -3.90
N LEU A 82 3.22 -12.51 -4.81
CA LEU A 82 4.30 -13.48 -4.62
C LEU A 82 5.54 -12.92 -5.31
N ILE A 83 6.64 -12.83 -4.57
CA ILE A 83 7.89 -12.26 -5.09
C ILE A 83 8.92 -13.37 -5.09
N PHE A 84 9.28 -13.85 -6.26
CA PHE A 84 10.28 -14.88 -6.46
C PHE A 84 11.64 -14.25 -6.68
N TYR A 85 12.68 -14.86 -6.10
CA TYR A 85 14.06 -14.43 -6.19
C TYR A 85 14.91 -15.58 -6.72
N ASP A 86 15.78 -15.33 -7.69
CA ASP A 86 16.81 -16.29 -8.11
C ASP A 86 18.09 -16.18 -7.26
N ALA A 87 19.08 -17.02 -7.57
CA ALA A 87 20.37 -17.01 -6.88
C ALA A 87 21.25 -15.78 -7.18
N GLN A 88 20.81 -14.86 -8.06
CA GLN A 88 21.46 -13.60 -8.40
C GLN A 88 20.63 -12.39 -7.92
N ASP A 89 19.61 -12.61 -7.08
CA ASP A 89 18.66 -11.62 -6.58
C ASP A 89 17.81 -10.93 -7.67
N ASN A 90 17.69 -11.53 -8.87
CA ASN A 90 16.68 -11.10 -9.83
C ASN A 90 15.29 -11.48 -9.34
N THR A 91 14.29 -10.64 -9.64
CA THR A 91 12.94 -10.82 -9.12
C THR A 91 11.90 -11.02 -10.21
N GLU A 92 10.91 -11.87 -9.93
CA GLU A 92 9.65 -11.94 -10.67
C GLU A 92 8.49 -11.86 -9.69
N VAL A 93 7.55 -10.97 -9.97
CA VAL A 93 6.36 -10.77 -9.16
C VAL A 93 5.16 -11.44 -9.83
N LYS A 94 4.35 -12.12 -9.03
CA LYS A 94 3.08 -12.72 -9.44
C LYS A 94 1.95 -12.26 -8.55
N ASP A 95 0.83 -11.91 -9.17
CA ASP A 95 -0.38 -11.49 -8.48
C ASP A 95 -1.35 -12.66 -8.43
N ILE A 96 -1.80 -13.06 -7.23
CA ILE A 96 -2.62 -14.28 -7.11
C ILE A 96 -3.93 -14.14 -7.88
N LEU A 97 -4.64 -13.02 -7.66
CA LEU A 97 -5.88 -12.74 -8.38
C LEU A 97 -5.59 -12.09 -9.74
N GLY A 98 -4.65 -11.15 -9.80
CA GLY A 98 -4.29 -10.43 -11.02
C GLY A 98 -3.84 -11.34 -12.17
N ASP A 99 -2.99 -12.33 -11.88
CA ASP A 99 -2.50 -13.31 -12.86
C ASP A 99 -3.40 -14.57 -12.94
N SER A 100 -4.54 -14.58 -12.24
CA SER A 100 -5.48 -15.71 -12.19
C SER A 100 -4.82 -17.03 -11.76
N ILE A 101 -3.87 -16.96 -10.83
CA ILE A 101 -3.22 -18.14 -10.24
C ILE A 101 -4.24 -18.91 -9.39
N ASP A 102 -5.08 -18.17 -8.66
CA ASP A 102 -6.25 -18.69 -7.97
C ASP A 102 -7.33 -17.60 -7.91
N THR A 103 -8.51 -17.98 -7.47
CA THR A 103 -9.65 -17.11 -7.20
C THR A 103 -9.77 -16.73 -5.73
N GLN A 104 -8.92 -17.29 -4.86
CA GLN A 104 -9.03 -17.13 -3.42
C GLN A 104 -7.69 -16.80 -2.76
N ILE A 105 -7.72 -15.80 -1.89
CA ILE A 105 -6.63 -15.47 -0.96
C ILE A 105 -6.84 -16.16 0.40
N PRO A 106 -5.81 -16.27 1.26
CA PRO A 106 -5.97 -16.88 2.57
C PRO A 106 -6.85 -16.02 3.48
N ASP A 107 -7.82 -16.65 4.14
CA ASP A 107 -8.62 -16.03 5.20
C ASP A 107 -7.75 -15.72 6.43
N ALA A 108 -8.21 -14.81 7.29
CA ALA A 108 -7.53 -14.52 8.56
C ALA A 108 -7.37 -15.81 9.39
N LEU A 109 -6.17 -16.03 9.95
CA LEU A 109 -5.75 -17.27 10.61
C LEU A 109 -5.74 -18.53 9.72
N GLY A 110 -5.87 -18.37 8.40
CA GLY A 110 -5.89 -19.45 7.43
C GLY A 110 -4.56 -19.63 6.67
N SER A 111 -4.54 -20.65 5.83
CA SER A 111 -3.46 -20.87 4.86
C SER A 111 -4.03 -21.37 3.54
N ARG A 112 -3.39 -21.01 2.43
CA ARG A 112 -3.67 -21.58 1.12
C ARG A 112 -2.41 -21.99 0.39
N THR A 113 -2.52 -23.07 -0.35
CA THR A 113 -1.47 -23.56 -1.24
C THR A 113 -1.85 -23.25 -2.68
N TYR A 114 -0.97 -22.52 -3.36
CA TYR A 114 -1.04 -22.16 -4.75
C TYR A 114 -0.08 -23.05 -5.52
N SER A 115 -0.57 -23.74 -6.54
CA SER A 115 0.21 -24.71 -7.33
C SER A 115 0.24 -24.31 -8.79
N ASN A 116 1.17 -24.89 -9.55
CA ASN A 116 1.37 -24.62 -10.97
C ASN A 116 1.73 -23.15 -11.27
N ILE A 117 2.44 -22.49 -10.35
CA ILE A 117 2.92 -21.13 -10.59
C ILE A 117 4.09 -21.21 -11.58
N ILE A 118 3.96 -20.58 -12.73
CA ILE A 118 5.00 -20.58 -13.77
C ILE A 118 5.67 -19.21 -13.82
N LEU A 119 7.00 -19.22 -13.78
CA LEU A 119 7.83 -18.04 -13.92
C LEU A 119 8.21 -17.86 -15.39
N ALA A 120 7.96 -16.68 -15.95
CA ALA A 120 8.21 -16.38 -17.35
C ALA A 120 9.55 -15.66 -17.57
N SER A 121 10.02 -14.95 -16.55
CA SER A 121 11.23 -14.13 -16.60
C SER A 121 12.42 -14.74 -15.84
N LEU A 122 12.17 -15.60 -14.85
CA LEU A 122 13.21 -16.35 -14.14
C LEU A 122 13.30 -17.80 -14.65
N GLN A 123 14.52 -18.30 -14.82
CA GLN A 123 14.76 -19.71 -15.18
C GLN A 123 14.55 -20.66 -14.00
N SER A 124 14.84 -20.18 -12.79
CA SER A 124 14.53 -20.85 -11.53
C SER A 124 14.47 -19.81 -10.40
N ALA A 125 13.64 -20.07 -9.40
CA ALA A 125 13.59 -19.31 -8.16
C ALA A 125 14.26 -20.11 -7.05
N SER A 126 15.13 -19.46 -6.28
CA SER A 126 15.76 -20.02 -5.09
C SER A 126 14.98 -19.64 -3.82
N LYS A 127 14.33 -18.48 -3.80
CA LYS A 127 13.57 -17.99 -2.65
C LYS A 127 12.25 -17.36 -3.07
N VAL A 128 11.31 -17.28 -2.15
CA VAL A 128 10.06 -16.57 -2.34
C VAL A 128 9.66 -15.79 -1.09
N GLY A 129 9.17 -14.57 -1.31
CA GLY A 129 8.53 -13.73 -0.31
C GLY A 129 7.08 -13.43 -0.69
N VAL A 130 6.30 -12.97 0.27
CA VAL A 130 4.89 -12.59 0.07
C VAL A 130 4.68 -11.16 0.51
N SER A 131 3.90 -10.40 -0.26
CA SER A 131 3.44 -9.06 0.10
C SER A 131 1.91 -8.98 -0.01
N ALA A 132 1.32 -8.15 0.84
CA ALA A 132 -0.11 -7.89 0.86
C ALA A 132 -0.47 -6.74 -0.09
N VAL A 133 -1.62 -6.87 -0.77
CA VAL A 133 -2.29 -5.72 -1.39
C VAL A 133 -3.55 -5.45 -0.59
N ILE A 134 -3.71 -4.23 -0.09
CA ILE A 134 -4.83 -3.80 0.72
C ILE A 134 -5.64 -2.73 -0.01
N ILE A 135 -6.92 -2.62 0.32
CA ILE A 135 -7.74 -1.48 -0.10
C ILE A 135 -7.75 -0.46 1.02
N SER A 136 -7.38 0.78 0.72
CA SER A 136 -7.51 1.92 1.63
C SER A 136 -8.08 3.10 0.85
N ASN A 137 -9.15 3.71 1.35
CA ASN A 137 -9.83 4.83 0.67
C ASN A 137 -10.20 4.55 -0.80
N ASP A 138 -10.70 3.33 -1.08
CA ASP A 138 -11.08 2.85 -2.42
C ASP A 138 -9.92 2.74 -3.44
N GLU A 139 -8.67 2.83 -2.98
CA GLU A 139 -7.46 2.60 -3.78
C GLU A 139 -6.69 1.36 -3.30
N GLU A 140 -6.09 0.64 -4.24
CA GLU A 140 -5.22 -0.50 -3.94
C GLU A 140 -3.82 -0.01 -3.57
N HIS A 141 -3.31 -0.48 -2.44
CA HIS A 141 -1.96 -0.22 -1.99
C HIS A 141 -1.22 -1.55 -1.80
N THR A 142 -0.09 -1.71 -2.47
CA THR A 142 0.84 -2.82 -2.22
C THR A 142 1.72 -2.47 -1.03
N CYS A 143 1.75 -3.34 -0.04
CA CYS A 143 2.59 -3.15 1.14
C CYS A 143 4.07 -3.35 0.79
N GLU A 144 4.93 -2.39 1.16
CA GLU A 144 6.37 -2.51 0.94
C GLU A 144 7.02 -3.60 1.82
N GLN A 145 6.36 -3.99 2.91
CA GLN A 145 6.83 -5.05 3.78
C GLN A 145 6.63 -6.41 3.08
N VAL A 146 7.75 -7.04 2.74
CA VAL A 146 7.78 -8.42 2.25
C VAL A 146 7.96 -9.35 3.45
N SER A 147 7.26 -10.47 3.46
CA SER A 147 7.43 -11.52 4.46
C SER A 147 8.87 -12.03 4.52
N GLU A 148 9.18 -12.80 5.56
CA GLU A 148 10.42 -13.58 5.59
C GLU A 148 10.50 -14.45 4.32
N LEU A 149 11.70 -14.50 3.75
CA LEU A 149 11.96 -15.25 2.52
C LEU A 149 12.06 -16.75 2.87
N VAL A 150 11.35 -17.57 2.11
CA VAL A 150 11.41 -19.03 2.22
C VAL A 150 12.18 -19.59 1.04
N ASP A 151 13.10 -20.51 1.30
CA ASP A 151 13.82 -21.23 0.26
C ASP A 151 12.87 -22.16 -0.51
N CYS A 152 13.01 -22.20 -1.83
CA CYS A 152 12.26 -23.10 -2.70
C CYS A 152 13.07 -24.38 -2.93
N GLU A 153 12.55 -25.51 -2.45
CA GLU A 153 13.19 -26.84 -2.54
C GLU A 153 12.52 -27.77 -3.57
#